data_AF-A0AAW3V0V7-F1
#
_entry.id   AF-A0AAW3V0V7-F1
#
_cell.length_a   1.000
_cell.length_b   1.000
_cell.length_c   1.000
_cell.angle_alpha   90.00
_cell.angle_beta   90.00
_cell.angle_gamma   90.00
#
_symmetry.space_group_name_H-M   'P 1'
#
loop_
_entity.id
_entity.type
_entity.pdbx_description
1 polymer ?
#
loop_
_entity_poly.entity_id
_entity_poly.type
_entity_poly.pdbx_seq_one_letter_code
_entity_poly.pdbx_strand_id
1 'polypeptide(L)'
;MSTVSMSHWSGRIKQAIATLKARPLLLVEWGAAVSGVVGSEVLAQKTDYSPYGWLIWILSNVLWITFAIKRRAFGLLAMQVFYTGICIQGAMNWLH
;
A
#
# COMPACT_ATOMS: atom_id res chain seq x y z
N MET A 1 14.88 23.25 34.14
CA MET A 1 14.43 21.86 33.95
C MET A 1 13.41 21.83 32.81
N SER A 2 13.84 21.63 31.54
CA SER A 2 12.97 21.32 30.37
C SER A 2 13.68 21.32 28.99
N THR A 3 14.99 21.02 28.87
CA THR A 3 15.71 21.02 27.56
C THR A 3 15.86 19.63 26.92
N VAL A 4 15.41 18.56 27.57
CA VAL A 4 15.66 17.16 27.16
C VAL A 4 14.70 16.66 26.05
N SER A 5 13.66 17.42 25.70
CA SER A 5 12.59 16.89 24.84
C SER A 5 12.82 17.03 23.33
N MET A 6 13.39 18.15 22.85
CA MET A 6 13.40 18.46 21.42
C MET A 6 14.59 17.88 20.63
N SER A 7 15.80 17.79 21.21
CA SER A 7 16.97 17.28 20.48
C SER A 7 16.90 15.77 20.23
N HIS A 8 16.41 15.01 21.22
CA HIS A 8 16.28 13.56 21.17
C HIS A 8 15.23 13.12 20.14
N TRP A 9 14.12 13.86 20.01
CA TRP A 9 13.07 13.61 19.01
C TRP A 9 13.59 13.78 17.57
N SER A 10 14.39 14.83 17.32
CA SER A 10 14.98 15.06 16.00
C SER A 10 15.94 13.93 15.57
N GLY A 11 16.69 13.36 16.52
CA GLY A 11 17.60 12.24 16.27
C GLY A 11 16.86 10.96 15.90
N ARG A 12 15.75 10.67 16.59
CA ARG A 12 14.91 9.48 16.33
C ARG A 12 14.25 9.54 14.95
N ILE A 13 13.76 10.70 14.52
CA ILE A 13 13.19 10.88 13.17
C ILE A 13 14.27 10.66 12.11
N LYS A 14 15.46 11.27 12.25
CA LYS A 14 16.56 11.08 11.29
C LYS A 14 17.01 9.63 11.21
N GLN A 15 17.14 8.94 12.35
CA GLN A 15 17.43 7.50 12.37
C GLN A 15 16.30 6.67 11.72
N ALA A 16 15.04 6.98 11.99
CA ALA A 16 13.92 6.30 11.34
C ALA A 16 13.95 6.49 9.82
N ILE A 17 14.17 7.70 9.32
CA ILE A 17 14.29 7.99 7.89
C ILE A 17 15.49 7.25 7.27
N ALA A 18 16.64 7.22 7.94
CA ALA A 18 17.80 6.44 7.49
C ALA A 18 17.51 4.93 7.43
N THR A 19 16.77 4.42 8.41
CA THR A 19 16.33 3.01 8.46
C THR A 19 15.33 2.68 7.36
N LEU A 20 14.42 3.61 7.03
CA LEU A 20 13.48 3.46 5.91
C LEU A 20 14.23 3.43 4.57
N LYS A 21 15.23 4.30 4.37
CA LYS A 21 16.12 4.25 3.20
C LYS A 21 16.85 2.91 3.09
N ALA A 22 17.24 2.32 4.21
CA ALA A 22 17.91 1.02 4.25
C ALA A 22 16.95 -0.17 4.02
N ARG A 23 15.63 0.03 4.12
CA ARG A 23 14.63 -1.05 4.05
C ARG A 23 13.56 -0.74 2.98
N PRO A 24 13.92 -0.74 1.69
CA PRO A 24 12.99 -0.39 0.61
C PRO A 24 11.76 -1.30 0.56
N LEU A 25 11.87 -2.57 0.96
CA LEU A 25 10.74 -3.49 1.03
C LEU A 25 9.71 -3.12 2.09
N LEU A 26 10.12 -2.44 3.18
CA LEU A 26 9.20 -1.97 4.22
C LEU A 26 8.30 -0.85 3.66
N LEU A 27 8.87 0.04 2.84
CA LEU A 27 8.10 1.09 2.17
C LEU A 27 7.11 0.48 1.16
N VAL A 28 7.53 -0.56 0.43
CA VAL A 28 6.64 -1.28 -0.49
C VAL A 28 5.51 -1.97 0.25
N GLU A 29 5.80 -2.66 1.36
CA GLU A 29 4.81 -3.36 2.20
C GLU A 29 3.75 -2.40 2.75
N TRP A 30 4.19 -1.32 3.41
CA TRP A 30 3.27 -0.33 3.98
C TRP A 30 2.56 0.48 2.90
N GLY A 31 3.23 0.79 1.79
CA GLY A 31 2.61 1.42 0.63
C GLY A 31 1.50 0.55 0.05
N ALA A 32 1.75 -0.75 -0.11
CA ALA A 32 0.74 -1.71 -0.56
C ALA A 32 -0.44 -1.79 0.42
N ALA A 33 -0.17 -1.85 1.73
CA ALA A 33 -1.21 -1.92 2.75
C ALA A 33 -2.10 -0.66 2.75
N VAL A 34 -1.50 0.53 2.80
CA VAL A 34 -2.25 1.80 2.85
C VAL A 34 -3.05 2.01 1.57
N SER A 35 -2.43 1.83 0.39
CA SER A 35 -3.15 1.96 -0.87
C SER A 35 -4.26 0.92 -1.02
N GLY A 36 -4.06 -0.31 -0.53
CA GLY A 36 -5.08 -1.36 -0.54
C GLY A 36 -6.30 -0.99 0.30
N VAL A 37 -6.09 -0.52 1.53
CA VAL A 37 -7.16 -0.07 2.42
C VAL A 37 -7.90 1.13 1.81
N VAL A 38 -7.18 2.17 1.37
CA VAL A 38 -7.78 3.36 0.77
C VAL A 38 -8.56 3.01 -0.49
N GLY A 39 -8.01 2.17 -1.37
CA GLY A 39 -8.70 1.72 -2.58
C GLY A 39 -10.00 0.98 -2.27
N SER A 40 -9.97 0.07 -1.28
CA SER A 40 -11.16 -0.68 -0.86
C SER A 40 -12.22 0.20 -0.18
N GLU A 41 -11.80 1.19 0.61
CA GLU A 41 -12.70 2.13 1.27
C GLU A 41 -13.39 3.05 0.26
N VAL A 42 -12.64 3.59 -0.71
CA VAL A 42 -13.22 4.41 -1.80
C VAL A 42 -14.26 3.61 -2.58
N LEU A 43 -14.02 2.31 -2.82
CA LEU A 43 -15.00 1.43 -3.46
C LEU A 43 -16.24 1.19 -2.59
N ALA A 44 -16.07 1.08 -1.27
CA ALA A 44 -17.16 0.86 -0.33
C ALA A 44 -18.12 2.05 -0.24
N GLN A 45 -17.64 3.27 -0.52
CA GLN A 45 -18.44 4.50 -0.43
C GLN A 45 -19.54 4.62 -1.50
N LYS A 46 -19.45 3.88 -2.62
CA LYS A 46 -20.45 3.89 -3.72
C LYS A 46 -20.82 5.29 -4.23
N THR A 47 -19.87 6.22 -4.18
CA THR A 47 -19.99 7.58 -4.77
C THR A 47 -19.52 7.59 -6.22
N ASP A 48 -19.69 8.73 -6.91
CA ASP A 48 -19.18 8.95 -8.28
C ASP A 48 -17.64 8.79 -8.40
N TYR A 49 -16.92 8.87 -7.28
CA TYR A 49 -15.47 8.66 -7.22
C TYR A 49 -15.07 7.20 -7.01
N SER A 50 -16.01 6.30 -6.73
CA SER A 50 -15.75 4.86 -6.52
C SER A 50 -14.95 4.20 -7.65
N PRO A 51 -15.12 4.56 -8.94
CA PRO A 51 -14.32 3.98 -10.02
C PRO A 51 -12.81 4.14 -9.83
N TYR A 52 -12.38 5.27 -9.26
CA TYR A 52 -10.95 5.53 -8.99
C TYR A 52 -10.39 4.59 -7.92
N GLY A 53 -11.24 4.06 -7.04
CA GLY A 53 -10.87 3.05 -6.06
C GLY A 53 -10.35 1.77 -6.69
N TRP A 54 -10.85 1.37 -7.86
CA TRP A 54 -10.31 0.23 -8.62
C TRP A 54 -8.86 0.45 -9.05
N LEU A 55 -8.53 1.64 -9.54
CA LEU A 55 -7.16 1.99 -9.97
C LEU A 55 -6.19 2.01 -8.79
N ILE A 56 -6.62 2.59 -7.66
CA ILE A 56 -5.84 2.62 -6.42
C ILE A 56 -5.59 1.18 -5.90
N TRP A 57 -6.61 0.32 -5.97
CA TRP A 57 -6.50 -1.05 -5.52
C TRP A 57 -5.61 -1.91 -6.45
N ILE A 58 -5.64 -1.68 -7.76
CA ILE A 58 -4.69 -2.30 -8.71
C ILE A 58 -3.25 -1.91 -8.38
N LEU A 59 -2.99 -0.63 -8.11
CA LEU A 59 -1.66 -0.15 -7.73
C LEU A 59 -1.17 -0.85 -6.44
N SER A 60 -2.05 -1.00 -5.45
CA SER A 60 -1.78 -1.79 -4.23
C SER A 60 -1.37 -3.22 -4.56
N ASN A 61 -2.10 -3.91 -5.44
CA ASN A 61 -1.81 -5.30 -5.78
C ASN A 61 -0.45 -5.44 -6.48
N VAL A 62 -0.05 -4.48 -7.31
CA VAL A 62 1.30 -4.45 -7.93
C VAL A 62 2.41 -4.36 -6.87
N LEU A 63 2.21 -3.51 -5.85
CA LEU A 63 3.15 -3.39 -4.73
C LEU A 63 3.20 -4.68 -3.90
N TRP A 64 2.05 -5.28 -3.60
CA TRP A 64 1.98 -6.56 -2.90
C TRP A 64 2.62 -7.72 -3.69
N ILE A 65 2.43 -7.79 -5.00
CA ILE A 65 3.07 -8.77 -5.88
C ILE A 65 4.60 -8.61 -5.80
N THR A 66 5.09 -7.38 -5.91
CA THR A 66 6.52 -7.06 -5.81
C THR A 66 7.08 -7.51 -4.46
N PHE A 67 6.38 -7.21 -3.37
CA PHE A 67 6.76 -7.64 -2.02
C PHE A 67 6.76 -9.18 -1.89
N ALA A 68 5.70 -9.83 -2.36
CA ALA A 68 5.51 -11.28 -2.24
C ALA A 68 6.59 -12.06 -3.01
N ILE A 69 6.97 -11.62 -4.21
CA ILE A 69 8.08 -12.21 -4.98
C ILE A 69 9.40 -12.08 -4.20
N LYS A 70 9.70 -10.89 -3.66
CA LYS A 70 10.95 -10.62 -2.94
C LYS A 70 11.05 -11.38 -1.62
N ARG A 71 9.92 -11.63 -0.96
CA ARG A 71 9.83 -12.38 0.32
C ARG A 71 9.52 -13.87 0.12
N ARG A 72 9.39 -14.35 -1.12
CA ARG A 72 8.98 -15.71 -1.48
C ARG A 72 7.67 -16.16 -0.81
N ALA A 73 6.74 -15.22 -0.62
CA ALA A 73 5.44 -15.47 -0.01
C ALA A 73 4.44 -15.88 -1.11
N PHE A 74 4.49 -17.14 -1.55
CA PHE A 74 3.72 -17.60 -2.72
C PHE A 74 2.20 -17.57 -2.52
N GLY A 75 1.70 -17.85 -1.31
CA GLY A 75 0.26 -17.75 -1.02
C GLY A 75 -0.27 -16.32 -1.17
N LEU A 76 0.52 -15.34 -0.68
CA LEU A 76 0.23 -13.93 -0.86
C LEU A 76 0.32 -13.55 -2.35
N LEU A 77 1.34 -14.01 -3.08
CA LEU A 77 1.47 -13.75 -4.51
C LEU A 77 0.24 -14.22 -5.31
N ALA A 78 -0.20 -15.47 -5.07
CA ALA A 78 -1.36 -16.04 -5.76
C ALA A 78 -2.63 -15.20 -5.49
N MET A 79 -2.88 -14.85 -4.23
CA MET A 79 -4.02 -14.01 -3.84
C MET A 79 -4.04 -12.67 -4.58
N GLN A 80 -2.88 -12.02 -4.69
CA GLN A 80 -2.77 -10.70 -5.30
C GLN A 80 -2.95 -10.73 -6.82
N VAL A 81 -2.55 -11.83 -7.47
CA VAL A 81 -2.86 -12.06 -8.89
C VAL A 81 -4.37 -12.18 -9.12
N PHE A 82 -5.07 -12.99 -8.31
CA PHE A 82 -6.53 -13.11 -8.43
C PHE A 82 -7.25 -11.81 -8.09
N TYR A 83 -6.83 -11.10 -7.05
CA TYR A 83 -7.38 -9.79 -6.71
C TYR A 83 -7.16 -8.75 -7.81
N THR A 84 -6.03 -8.80 -8.52
CA THR A 84 -5.81 -7.96 -9.70
C THR A 84 -6.85 -8.26 -10.78
N GLY A 85 -7.15 -9.53 -11.04
CA GLY A 85 -8.22 -9.93 -11.96
C GLY A 85 -9.60 -9.42 -11.54
N ILE A 86 -9.94 -9.54 -10.25
CA ILE A 86 -11.18 -8.99 -9.69
C ILE A 86 -11.26 -7.48 -9.86
N CYS A 87 -10.16 -6.76 -9.61
CA CYS A 87 -10.12 -5.30 -9.77
C CYS A 87 -10.29 -4.88 -11.24
N ILE A 88 -9.66 -5.58 -12.18
CA ILE A 88 -9.82 -5.32 -13.61
C ILE A 88 -11.29 -5.55 -14.02
N GLN A 89 -11.88 -6.67 -13.62
CA GLN A 89 -13.29 -6.95 -13.91
C GLN A 89 -14.22 -5.88 -13.31
N GLY A 90 -13.97 -5.49 -12.06
CA GLY A 90 -14.72 -4.44 -11.38
C GLY A 90 -14.61 -3.09 -12.07
N ALA A 91 -13.40 -2.71 -12.50
CA ALA A 91 -13.17 -1.49 -13.26
C ALA A 91 -13.89 -1.52 -14.62
N MET A 92 -13.82 -2.63 -15.36
CA MET A 92 -14.49 -2.78 -16.65
C MET A 92 -16.01 -2.71 -16.53
N ASN A 93 -16.59 -3.28 -15.46
CA ASN A 93 -18.04 -3.24 -15.22
C ASN A 93 -18.55 -1.84 -14.84
N TRP A 94 -17.68 -0.95 -14.37
CA TRP A 94 -18.04 0.41 -13.95
C TRP A 94 -17.76 1.46 -15.03
N LEU A 95 -16.81 1.20 -15.93
CA LEU A 95 -16.38 2.13 -16.98
C LEU A 95 -17.05 1.89 -18.35
N HIS A 96 -17.73 0.74 -18.53
CA HIS A 96 -18.63 0.46 -19.67
C HIS A 96 -20.09 0.65 -19.25
#